data_AF-A0A4S9H7I1-F1
#
_entry.id   AF-A0A4S9H7I1-F1
#
_cell.length_a   1.000
_cell.length_b   1.000
_cell.length_c   1.000
_cell.angle_alpha   90.00
_cell.angle_beta   90.00
_cell.angle_gamma   90.00
#
_symmetry.space_group_name_H-M   'P 1'
#
loop_
_entity.id
_entity.type
_entity.pdbx_description
1 polymer ?
#
loop_
_entity_poly.entity_id
_entity_poly.type
_entity_poly.pdbx_seq_one_letter_code
_entity_poly.pdbx_strand_id
1 'polypeptide(L)'
;MSGKFEPKQKVDLDPPKDDPISLDYLSKCDGTHEGYPTYVAIKGTVFDVTGNKAYEPGASYSVFAGKDASRALAQSSLKKEECRPEWEDLKPEHK
;
A
#
# COMPACT_ATOMS: atom_id res chain seq x y z
N MET A 1 6.47 21.97 22.69
CA MET A 1 5.18 21.51 22.14
C MET A 1 5.47 20.37 21.17
N SER A 2 5.55 19.13 21.65
CA SER A 2 5.86 17.96 20.81
C SER A 2 4.72 16.97 20.95
N GLY A 3 3.63 17.24 20.24
CA GLY A 3 2.55 16.27 20.06
C GLY A 3 3.08 15.12 19.22
N LYS A 4 3.58 14.07 19.88
CA LYS A 4 3.87 12.79 19.24
C LYS A 4 2.56 12.32 18.60
N PHE A 5 2.51 12.34 17.28
CA PHE A 5 1.42 11.74 16.53
C PHE A 5 1.59 10.23 16.63
N GLU A 6 1.02 9.64 17.69
CA GLU A 6 0.91 8.19 17.86
C GLU A 6 -0.43 7.76 17.22
N PRO A 7 -0.44 7.17 16.02
CA PRO A 7 -1.67 6.64 15.44
C PRO A 7 -2.22 5.57 16.39
N LYS A 8 -3.43 5.79 16.91
CA LYS A 8 -4.10 4.99 17.97
C LYS A 8 -4.51 3.57 17.57
N GLN A 9 -4.12 3.11 16.39
CA GLN A 9 -4.53 1.82 15.87
C GLN A 9 -3.30 1.07 15.40
N LYS A 10 -2.86 0.08 16.19
CA LYS A 10 -1.87 -0.89 15.75
C LYS A 10 -2.50 -1.63 14.57
N VAL A 11 -1.96 -1.39 13.38
CA VAL A 11 -2.32 -2.16 12.21
C VAL A 11 -1.67 -3.53 12.43
N ASP A 12 -2.44 -4.52 12.87
CA ASP A 12 -2.06 -5.92 12.84
C ASP A 12 -1.93 -6.30 11.37
N LEU A 13 -0.72 -6.14 10.83
CA LEU A 13 -0.36 -6.58 9.50
C LEU A 13 0.02 -8.05 9.64
N ASP A 14 -0.73 -8.93 8.96
CA ASP A 14 -0.33 -10.33 8.81
C ASP A 14 1.11 -10.40 8.25
N PRO A 15 1.91 -11.38 8.69
CA PRO A 15 3.28 -11.54 8.20
C PRO A 15 3.26 -11.61 6.67
N PRO A 16 4.12 -10.84 5.98
CA PRO A 16 4.16 -10.84 4.52
C PRO A 16 4.42 -12.27 4.05
N LYS A 17 3.50 -12.82 3.27
CA LYS A 17 3.72 -14.12 2.62
C LYS A 17 4.82 -13.90 1.59
N ASP A 18 5.95 -14.57 1.76
CA ASP A 18 7.06 -14.69 0.80
C ASP A 18 6.65 -15.41 -0.52
N ASP A 19 5.35 -15.54 -0.80
CA ASP A 19 4.87 -15.99 -2.11
C ASP A 19 5.13 -14.84 -3.10
N PRO A 20 5.95 -15.04 -4.14
CA PRO A 20 6.24 -14.01 -5.12
C PRO A 20 4.97 -13.67 -5.91
N ILE A 21 4.18 -12.74 -5.39
CA ILE A 21 3.01 -12.17 -6.08
C ILE A 21 3.55 -11.27 -7.19
N SER A 22 3.27 -11.66 -8.42
CA SER A 22 3.59 -10.85 -9.59
C SER A 22 2.73 -9.60 -9.64
N LEU A 23 3.29 -8.49 -10.15
CA LEU A 23 2.60 -7.21 -10.26
C LEU A 23 1.28 -7.30 -11.06
N ASP A 24 1.21 -8.23 -12.01
CA ASP A 24 -0.02 -8.53 -12.76
C ASP A 24 -1.15 -9.07 -11.86
N TYR A 25 -0.79 -9.96 -10.92
CA TYR A 25 -1.75 -10.49 -9.95
C TYR A 25 -2.13 -9.43 -8.91
N LEU A 26 -1.16 -8.63 -8.45
CA LEU A 26 -1.41 -7.50 -7.58
C LEU A 26 -2.41 -6.54 -8.22
N SER A 27 -2.24 -6.20 -9.50
CA SER A 27 -3.16 -5.29 -10.22
C SER A 27 -4.61 -5.80 -10.32
N LYS A 28 -4.86 -7.08 -10.07
CA LYS A 28 -6.21 -7.68 -9.99
C LYS A 28 -6.78 -7.68 -8.57
N CYS A 29 -5.94 -7.43 -7.57
CA CYS A 29 -6.27 -7.41 -6.14
C CYS A 29 -6.49 -5.96 -5.65
N ASP A 30 -7.25 -5.18 -6.40
CA ASP A 30 -7.55 -3.76 -6.14
C ASP A 30 -8.75 -3.55 -5.19
N GLY A 31 -9.33 -4.65 -4.69
CA GLY A 31 -10.50 -4.61 -3.79
C GLY A 31 -11.82 -4.27 -4.49
N THR A 32 -11.82 -4.14 -5.83
CA THR A 32 -13.06 -3.94 -6.60
C THR A 32 -13.67 -5.25 -7.09
N HIS A 33 -12.87 -6.32 -7.13
CA HIS A 33 -13.32 -7.65 -7.50
C HIS A 33 -13.88 -8.40 -6.28
N GLU A 34 -15.21 -8.58 -6.25
CA GLU A 34 -15.87 -9.45 -5.27
C GLU A 34 -15.33 -10.88 -5.37
N GLY A 35 -14.52 -11.30 -4.39
CA GLY A 35 -13.88 -12.61 -4.33
C GLY A 35 -12.35 -12.58 -4.43
N TYR A 36 -11.75 -11.43 -4.75
CA TYR A 36 -10.30 -11.23 -4.66
C TYR A 36 -9.93 -10.47 -3.38
N PRO A 37 -8.84 -10.86 -2.71
CA PRO A 37 -8.31 -10.11 -1.59
C PRO A 37 -7.77 -8.75 -2.04
N THR A 38 -7.66 -7.80 -1.10
CA THR A 38 -7.07 -6.49 -1.36
C THR A 38 -5.60 -6.55 -0.97
N TYR A 39 -4.70 -6.42 -1.94
CA TYR A 39 -3.25 -6.48 -1.71
C TYR A 39 -2.60 -5.13 -1.97
N VAL A 40 -1.56 -4.83 -1.19
CA VAL A 40 -0.75 -3.63 -1.34
C VAL A 40 0.71 -4.02 -1.40
N ALA A 41 1.45 -3.51 -2.39
CA ALA A 41 2.90 -3.71 -2.43
C ALA A 41 3.61 -2.48 -1.85
N ILE A 42 4.59 -2.71 -0.98
CA ILE A 42 5.46 -1.68 -0.40
C ILE A 42 6.87 -2.23 -0.37
N LYS A 43 7.77 -1.56 -1.08
CA LYS A 43 9.19 -1.88 -1.23
C LYS A 43 9.43 -3.33 -1.68
N GLY A 44 8.58 -3.83 -2.58
CA GLY A 44 8.61 -5.22 -3.04
C GLY A 44 8.01 -6.25 -2.08
N THR A 45 7.47 -5.81 -0.93
CA THR A 45 6.74 -6.65 0.02
C THR A 45 5.24 -6.49 -0.21
N VAL A 46 4.53 -7.60 -0.41
CA VAL A 46 3.07 -7.59 -0.56
C VAL A 46 2.41 -7.82 0.79
N PHE A 47 1.52 -6.91 1.17
CA PHE A 47 0.71 -6.99 2.37
C PHE A 47 -0.74 -7.28 2.01
N ASP A 48 -1.32 -8.23 2.73
CA ASP A 48 -2.74 -8.47 2.72
C ASP A 48 -3.44 -7.41 3.57
N VAL A 49 -4.27 -6.59 2.94
CA VAL A 49 -5.08 -5.56 3.61
C VAL A 49 -6.58 -5.84 3.43
N THR A 50 -6.93 -7.09 3.12
CA THR A 50 -8.32 -7.54 2.99
C THR A 50 -9.07 -7.29 4.31
N GLY A 51 -10.18 -6.56 4.24
CA GLY A 51 -10.97 -6.19 5.43
C GLY A 51 -10.49 -4.94 6.17
N ASN A 52 -9.42 -4.28 5.70
CA ASN A 52 -8.98 -3.01 6.26
C ASN A 52 -9.77 -1.85 5.65
N LYS A 53 -10.58 -1.16 6.48
CA LYS A 53 -11.40 0.00 6.09
C LYS A 53 -10.63 1.13 5.42
N ALA A 54 -9.32 1.22 5.65
CA ALA A 54 -8.47 2.25 5.07
C ALA A 54 -8.22 2.02 3.57
N TYR A 55 -8.28 0.76 3.11
CA TYR A 55 -8.04 0.30 1.75
C TYR A 55 -9.31 -0.12 1.01
N GLU A 56 -10.48 -0.04 1.66
CA GLU A 56 -11.77 -0.32 1.04
C GLU A 56 -12.05 0.65 -0.13
N PRO A 57 -12.79 0.22 -1.16
CA PRO A 57 -13.16 1.07 -2.29
C PRO A 57 -13.79 2.40 -1.82
N GLY A 58 -13.14 3.52 -2.14
CA GLY A 58 -13.59 4.87 -1.74
C GLY A 58 -12.93 5.42 -0.46
N ALA A 59 -12.09 4.63 0.23
CA ALA A 59 -11.27 5.11 1.32
C ALA A 59 -9.98 5.80 0.82
N SER A 60 -9.32 6.53 1.74
CA SER A 60 -8.13 7.34 1.45
C SER A 60 -6.96 6.54 0.86
N TYR A 61 -6.80 5.27 1.24
CA TYR A 61 -5.71 4.40 0.77
C TYR A 61 -6.15 3.37 -0.27
N SER A 62 -7.40 3.41 -0.75
CA SER A 62 -7.85 2.53 -1.84
C SER A 62 -7.06 2.74 -3.13
N VAL A 63 -6.41 3.90 -3.30
CA VAL A 63 -5.50 4.18 -4.42
C VAL A 63 -4.27 3.26 -4.45
N PHE A 64 -3.91 2.68 -3.31
CA PHE A 64 -2.77 1.78 -3.16
C PHE A 64 -3.16 0.32 -3.40
N ALA A 65 -4.45 0.00 -3.29
CA ALA A 65 -4.95 -1.33 -3.55
C ALA A 65 -4.59 -1.79 -4.97
N GLY A 66 -4.05 -3.00 -5.04
CA GLY A 66 -3.58 -3.64 -6.25
C GLY A 66 -2.34 -2.99 -6.89
N LYS A 67 -1.64 -2.11 -6.18
CA LYS A 67 -0.49 -1.37 -6.71
C LYS A 67 0.67 -1.32 -5.73
N ASP A 68 1.82 -0.94 -6.27
CA ASP A 68 2.98 -0.64 -5.46
C ASP A 68 2.92 0.80 -4.94
N ALA A 69 2.71 0.93 -3.63
CA ALA A 69 2.62 2.20 -2.92
C ALA A 69 3.98 2.69 -2.39
N SER A 70 5.10 2.04 -2.74
CA SER A 70 6.46 2.41 -2.28
C SER A 70 6.73 3.90 -2.40
N ARG A 71 6.59 4.43 -3.61
CA ARG A 71 6.89 5.83 -3.93
C ARG A 71 5.84 6.78 -3.34
N ALA A 72 4.58 6.38 -3.37
CA ALA A 72 3.47 7.15 -2.83
C ALA A 72 3.62 7.34 -1.31
N LEU A 73 3.99 6.28 -0.58
CA LEU A 73 4.31 6.35 0.85
C LEU A 73 5.58 7.14 1.13
N ALA A 74 6.64 6.96 0.33
CA ALA A 74 7.87 7.74 0.46
C ALA A 74 7.64 9.25 0.29
N GLN A 75 6.75 9.65 -0.61
CA GLN A 75 6.36 11.06 -0.81
C GLN A 75 5.17 11.50 0.05
N SER A 76 4.61 10.64 0.91
CA SER A 76 3.37 10.92 1.65
C SER A 76 2.23 11.42 0.76
N SER A 77 2.10 10.84 -0.44
CA SER A 77 1.15 11.24 -1.48
C SER A 77 0.13 10.13 -1.71
N LEU A 78 -1.16 10.47 -1.76
CA LEU A 78 -2.27 9.54 -2.02
C LEU A 78 -2.68 9.55 -3.50
N LYS A 79 -1.75 9.85 -4.41
CA LYS A 79 -2.03 9.95 -5.84
C LYS A 79 -1.84 8.60 -6.52
N LYS A 80 -2.83 8.18 -7.31
CA LYS A 80 -2.79 6.96 -8.13
C LYS A 80 -1.60 6.94 -9.13
N GLU A 81 -1.12 8.12 -9.52
CA GLU A 81 0.01 8.30 -10.44
C GLU A 81 1.36 7.95 -9.79
N GLU A 82 1.49 8.19 -8.48
CA GLU A 82 2.71 7.93 -7.70
C GLU A 82 2.77 6.50 -7.16
N CYS A 83 1.72 5.69 -7.40
CA CYS A 83 1.68 4.28 -7.02
C CYS A 83 2.49 3.44 -8.00
N ARG A 84 3.83 3.58 -7.92
CA ARG A 84 4.80 2.88 -8.75
C ARG A 84 5.90 2.24 -7.89
N PRO A 85 6.47 1.12 -8.35
CA PRO A 85 7.60 0.46 -7.70
C PRO A 85 8.90 1.29 -7.80
N GLU A 86 8.98 2.25 -8.71
CA GLU A 86 10.14 3.16 -8.86
C GLU A 86 10.17 4.23 -7.76
N TRP A 87 10.69 3.83 -6.59
CA TRP A 87 11.05 4.71 -5.49
C TRP A 87 12.55 5.05 -5.45
N GLU A 88 13.39 4.33 -6.20
CA GLU A 88 14.85 4.48 -6.16
C GLU A 88 15.37 5.80 -6.75
N ASP A 89 14.62 6.40 -7.67
CA ASP A 89 14.91 7.70 -8.29
C ASP A 89 14.56 8.91 -7.42
N LEU A 90 13.92 8.69 -6.26
CA LEU A 90 13.64 9.78 -5.33
C LEU A 90 14.94 10.30 -4.73
N LYS A 91 15.04 11.63 -4.63
CA LYS A 91 16.16 12.32 -3.99
C LYS A 91 16.41 11.73 -2.59
N PRO A 92 17.67 11.70 -2.12
CA PRO A 92 18.05 11.07 -0.85
C PRO A 92 17.33 11.63 0.39
N GLU A 93 16.71 12.80 0.31
CA GLU A 93 15.86 13.36 1.37
C GLU A 93 14.56 12.58 1.60
N HIS A 94 14.16 11.70 0.66
CA HIS A 94 12.94 10.90 0.73
C HIS A 94 13.20 9.38 0.69
N LYS A 95 14.46 8.94 0.83
CA LYS A 95 14.86 7.51 0.87
C LYS A 95 14.94 6.94 2.28
#